data_AF-A0A7J9MHG8-F1
#
_entry.id   AF-A0A7J9MHG8-F1
#
_cell.length_a   1.000
_cell.length_b   1.000
_cell.length_c   1.000
_cell.angle_alpha   90.00
_cell.angle_beta   90.00
_cell.angle_gamma   90.00
#
_symmetry.space_group_name_H-M   'P 1'
#
loop_
_entity.id
_entity.type
_entity.pdbx_description
1 polymer ?
#
loop_
_entity_poly.entity_id
_entity_poly.type
_entity_poly.pdbx_seq_one_letter_code
_entity_poly.pdbx_strand_id
1 'polypeptide(L)' 'KDTKNYACQQNSACIDPESGPGYLCKCNDGFQGNPYLFNGCQDTAEKKVHKT' A
#
# COMPACT_ATOMS: atom_id res chain seq x y z
N LYS A 1 -16.06 -8.64 -7.87
CA LYS A 1 -15.42 -7.32 -7.75
C LYS A 1 -15.64 -6.86 -6.32
N ASP A 2 -14.79 -7.34 -5.43
CA ASP A 2 -14.94 -7.20 -3.98
C ASP A 2 -14.94 -5.73 -3.59
N THR A 3 -16.06 -5.29 -3.04
CA THR A 3 -16.43 -3.89 -2.81
C THR A 3 -15.70 -3.24 -1.63
N LYS A 4 -14.80 -3.97 -0.95
CA LYS A 4 -14.10 -3.47 0.25
C LYS A 4 -12.79 -2.74 -0.03
N ASN A 5 -12.23 -2.84 -1.25
CA ASN A 5 -10.91 -2.29 -1.58
C ASN A 5 -10.93 -1.15 -2.63
N TYR A 6 -11.97 -0.32 -2.71
CA TYR A 6 -11.91 0.82 -3.65
C TYR A 6 -10.88 1.88 -3.23
N ALA A 7 -10.69 2.04 -1.93
CA ALA A 7 -9.88 3.13 -1.41
C ALA A 7 -8.37 2.82 -1.40
N CYS A 8 -8.01 1.62 -0.93
CA CYS A 8 -6.65 1.10 -0.94
C CYS A 8 -6.37 0.38 -2.25
N GLN A 9 -5.26 0.71 -2.93
CA GLN A 9 -4.86 0.05 -4.18
C GLN A 9 -4.09 -1.25 -3.91
N GLN A 10 -3.58 -1.88 -4.98
CA GLN A 10 -2.82 -3.14 -4.88
C GLN A 10 -1.62 -3.02 -3.92
N ASN A 11 -1.30 -4.13 -3.24
CA ASN A 11 -0.23 -4.23 -2.25
C ASN A 11 -0.35 -3.25 -1.08
N SER A 12 -1.59 -2.85 -0.76
CA SER A 12 -1.88 -2.02 0.39
C SER A 12 -3.08 -2.53 1.18
N ALA A 13 -3.16 -2.14 2.45
CA ALA A 13 -4.22 -2.46 3.37
C ALA A 13 -4.84 -1.17 3.90
N CYS A 14 -6.14 -1.24 4.20
CA CYS A 14 -6.84 -0.17 4.88
C CYS A 14 -6.70 -0.36 6.40
N ILE A 15 -6.28 0.69 7.09
CA ILE A 15 -6.06 0.72 8.54
C ILE A 15 -6.86 1.86 9.15
N ASP A 16 -7.22 1.72 10.42
CA ASP A 16 -7.83 2.81 11.17
C ASP A 16 -6.78 3.88 11.52
N PRO A 17 -7.06 5.17 11.28
CA PRO A 17 -6.18 6.25 11.72
C PRO A 17 -6.16 6.36 13.26
N GLU A 18 -5.01 6.70 13.83
CA GLU A 18 -4.87 6.92 15.28
C GLU A 18 -5.72 8.09 15.81
N SER A 19 -6.00 9.07 14.96
CA SER A 19 -6.68 10.31 15.34
C SER A 19 -7.96 10.50 14.54
N GLY A 20 -9.06 9.95 15.04
CA GLY A 20 -10.42 10.26 14.58
C GLY A 20 -11.01 9.26 13.58
N PRO A 21 -12.22 9.56 13.06
CA PRO A 21 -12.91 8.67 12.15
C PRO A 21 -12.30 8.73 10.74
N GLY A 22 -12.20 7.59 10.06
CA GLY A 22 -11.74 7.53 8.68
C GLY A 22 -11.04 6.22 8.37
N TYR A 23 -10.30 6.21 7.26
CA TYR A 23 -9.42 5.12 6.90
C TYR A 23 -8.10 5.71 6.38
N LEU A 24 -7.01 4.99 6.60
CA LEU A 24 -5.73 5.24 5.95
C LEU A 24 -5.35 4.02 5.12
N CYS A 25 -4.67 4.24 4.01
CA CYS A 25 -4.08 3.16 3.25
C CYS A 25 -2.60 3.07 3.63
N LYS A 26 -2.10 1.85 3.83
CA LYS A 26 -0.70 1.56 4.12
C LYS A 26 -0.21 0.45 3.19
N CYS A 27 0.97 0.62 2.57
CA CYS A 27 1.57 -0.47 1.82
C CYS A 27 1.83 -1.68 2.73
N ASN A 28 1.64 -2.88 2.19
CA ASN A 28 1.93 -4.12 2.89
C ASN A 28 3.43 -4.24 3.17
N ASP A 29 3.80 -5.07 4.12
CA ASP A 29 5.21 -5.32 4.43
C ASP A 29 5.97 -5.79 3.18
N GLY A 30 7.15 -5.21 2.97
CA GLY A 30 7.93 -5.44 1.75
C GLY A 30 7.58 -4.51 0.58
N PHE A 31 6.55 -3.67 0.69
CA PHE A 31 6.18 -2.69 -0.35
C PHE A 31 6.33 -1.25 0.16
N GLN A 32 6.69 -0.34 -0.74
CA GLN A 32 6.79 1.10 -0.46
C GLN A 32 6.21 1.95 -1.59
N GLY A 33 5.78 3.15 -1.23
CA GLY A 33 5.26 4.17 -2.13
C GLY A 33 3.91 4.69 -1.68
N ASN A 34 3.08 5.13 -2.62
CA ASN A 34 1.79 5.75 -2.31
C ASN A 34 0.64 4.73 -2.46
N PRO A 35 0.02 4.24 -1.37
CA PRO A 35 -1.01 3.19 -1.41
C PRO A 35 -2.35 3.61 -2.03
N TYR A 36 -2.52 4.89 -2.34
CA TYR A 36 -3.72 5.43 -2.99
C TYR A 36 -3.61 5.46 -4.52
N LEU A 37 -2.42 5.24 -5.08
CA LEU A 37 -2.18 5.24 -6.52
C LEU A 37 -2.19 3.82 -7.09
N PHE A 38 -2.70 3.66 -8.31
CA PHE A 38 -2.57 2.40 -9.05
C PHE A 38 -1.08 2.06 -9.23
N ASN A 39 -0.68 0.83 -8.88
CA ASN A 39 0.73 0.42 -8.78
C ASN A 39 1.61 1.34 -7.91
N GLY A 40 1.01 2.01 -6.92
CA GLY A 40 1.72 2.96 -6.08
C GLY A 40 2.53 2.32 -4.95
N CYS A 41 2.18 1.12 -4.50
CA CYS A 41 3.00 0.28 -3.61
C CYS A 41 3.83 -0.69 -4.45
N GLN A 42 5.12 -0.39 -4.59
CA GLN A 42 6.09 -1.20 -5.34
C GLN A 42 6.89 -2.06 -4.37
N ASP A 43 7.31 -3.24 -4.81
CA ASP A 43 8.10 -4.14 -3.98
C ASP A 43 9.47 -3.49 -3.69
N THR A 44 10.01 -3.80 -2.53
CA THR A 44 11.29 -3.26 -2.06
C THR A 44 12.44 -4.24 -2.26
N ALA A 45 12.15 -5.52 -2.54
CA ALA A 45 13.14 -6.53 -2.85
C ALA A 45 13.78 -6.29 -4.23
N GLU A 46 13.05 -5.74 -5.19
CA GLU A 46 13.58 -5.33 -6.49
C GLU A 46 14.70 -4.27 -6.41
N LYS A 47 14.77 -3.46 -5.35
CA LYS A 47 15.91 -2.55 -5.10
C LYS A 47 17.15 -3.26 -4.52
N LYS A 48 17.04 -4.51 -4.08
CA LYS A 48 18.16 -5.30 -3.56
C LYS A 48 18.84 -6.16 -4.62
N VAL A 49 18.23 -6.35 -5.79
CA VAL A 49 18.71 -7.32 -6.81
C VAL A 49 19.57 -6.71 -7.92
N HIS A 50 19.69 -5.38 -8.05
CA HIS A 50 20.55 -4.73 -9.06
C HIS A 50 21.69 -3.88 -8.49
N LYS A 51 22.26 -4.29 -7.35
CA LYS A 51 23.52 -3.74 -6.84
C LYS A 51 24.63 -4.79 -6.81
N THR A 52 24.82 -5.48 -7.94
CA THR A 52 26.02 -6.27 -8.23
C THR A 52 26.37 -6.11 -9.69
#